data_AF-A0A1H4LHT9-F1
#
_entry.id   AF-A0A1H4LHT9-F1
#
_cell.length_a   1.000
_cell.length_b   1.000
_cell.length_c   1.000
_cell.angle_alpha   90.00
_cell.angle_beta   90.00
_cell.angle_gamma   90.00
#
_symmetry.space_group_name_H-M   'P 1'
#
loop_
_entity.id
_entity.type
_entity.pdbx_description
1 polymer ?
#
loop_
_entity_poly.entity_id
_entity_poly.type
_entity_poly.pdbx_seq_one_letter_code
_entity_poly.pdbx_strand_id
1 'polypeptide(L)'
;MLLPMSPTDSLFLLGESREHPMHVGGLAVFTPPEGADAGTVREMFEAAVDDEQVAPLFRQRARRSLTSLGQWGWDTAGDVDLGHHVRRDALPRPGGTEELLTLVSRLHATLLDRSRPLWEMHLIEGLADGRYAVYTKIHHALADGASAMTLLQRSMSEDPDRRGMPAPWQPTRGEDARARLSTPATGNPAAPGALTSIPNPLALPRQALRTARDMAAEIAGLAPAVAAAVERARRTQGGPWALNAPHTVLNVPIGGARHFAARSWPLERVRLLAKHADATVNDIVLALCAGALRRFLDGLGALPADPLIAMVPVNLRGPTSEADRDGADRAGNRVGMLMCNLATHLPDPAHRLETIRACMREGKAVLRSMSQAQVLALSALGAAPMGLELLTGRRGPQRPPFNLVISNVAGPSTPLYWNGARLDALYPLSIPVTGQALNITCTSTDDQLVFGLTGCRKAVPNLHPMLDHLHTELDALDTVVGL
;
A
#
# COMPACT_ATOMS: atom_id res chain seq x y z
N MET A 1 -21.05 -5.88 17.91
CA MET A 1 -20.34 -5.11 18.95
C MET A 1 -19.22 -4.35 18.26
N LEU A 2 -19.06 -3.05 18.51
CA LEU A 2 -18.03 -2.25 17.83
C LEU A 2 -16.65 -2.61 18.42
N LEU A 3 -15.77 -3.16 17.61
CA LEU A 3 -14.39 -3.49 17.98
C LEU A 3 -13.51 -2.23 17.89
N PRO A 4 -12.56 -2.03 18.82
CA PRO A 4 -11.65 -0.89 18.75
C PRO A 4 -10.77 -0.97 17.50
N MET A 5 -10.61 0.17 16.82
CA MET A 5 -9.72 0.32 15.68
C MET A 5 -8.35 0.83 16.14
N SER A 6 -7.27 0.41 15.48
CA SER A 6 -5.95 0.92 15.83
C SER A 6 -5.83 2.42 15.49
N PRO A 7 -4.97 3.18 16.19
CA PRO A 7 -4.74 4.59 15.88
C PRO A 7 -4.23 4.81 14.44
N THR A 8 -3.38 3.91 13.94
CA THR A 8 -2.82 3.98 12.58
C THR A 8 -3.91 3.79 11.52
N ASP A 9 -4.80 2.83 11.69
CA ASP A 9 -5.90 2.58 10.75
C ASP A 9 -6.90 3.75 10.75
N SER A 10 -7.17 4.30 11.94
CA SER A 10 -8.04 5.46 12.12
C SER A 10 -7.50 6.70 11.41
N LEU A 11 -6.17 6.87 11.35
CA LEU A 11 -5.54 8.02 10.68
C LEU A 11 -5.85 8.05 9.18
N PHE A 12 -5.86 6.88 8.52
CA PHE A 12 -6.25 6.79 7.10
C PHE A 12 -7.71 7.21 6.89
N LEU A 13 -8.63 6.80 7.77
CA LEU A 13 -10.04 7.20 7.67
C LEU A 13 -10.27 8.68 8.00
N LEU A 14 -9.50 9.24 8.93
CA LEU A 14 -9.56 10.66 9.28
C LEU A 14 -9.00 11.54 8.17
N GLY A 15 -7.96 11.06 7.48
CA GLY A 15 -7.33 11.80 6.41
C GLY A 15 -7.99 11.65 5.03
N GLU A 16 -8.87 10.67 4.87
CA GLU A 16 -9.54 10.44 3.62
C GLU A 16 -10.57 11.53 3.28
N SER A 17 -10.51 12.02 2.05
CA SER A 17 -11.43 13.01 1.46
C SER A 17 -11.60 12.72 -0.03
N ARG A 18 -12.48 13.47 -0.72
CA ARG A 18 -12.71 13.30 -2.17
C ARG A 18 -11.42 13.46 -2.99
N GLU A 19 -10.54 14.35 -2.55
CA GLU A 19 -9.25 14.63 -3.19
C GLU A 19 -8.19 13.59 -2.80
N HIS A 20 -8.35 12.96 -1.64
CA HIS A 20 -7.40 12.03 -1.03
C HIS A 20 -8.07 10.70 -0.65
N PRO A 21 -8.52 9.87 -1.62
CA PRO A 21 -8.94 8.50 -1.31
C PRO A 21 -7.80 7.73 -0.66
N MET A 22 -8.07 6.99 0.42
CA MET A 22 -7.04 6.29 1.22
C MET A 22 -7.10 4.78 1.02
N HIS A 23 -7.29 4.36 -0.24
CA HIS A 23 -7.30 2.95 -0.64
C HIS A 23 -6.08 2.61 -1.49
N VAL A 24 -5.62 1.38 -1.33
CA VAL A 24 -4.62 0.76 -2.21
C VAL A 24 -5.33 -0.10 -3.24
N GLY A 25 -4.64 -0.44 -4.32
CA GLY A 25 -5.16 -1.41 -5.28
C GLY A 25 -4.10 -2.34 -5.86
N GLY A 26 -4.57 -3.42 -6.45
CA GLY A 26 -3.75 -4.34 -7.23
C GLY A 26 -4.47 -4.66 -8.52
N LEU A 27 -3.80 -4.49 -9.65
CA LEU A 27 -4.27 -4.89 -10.96
C LEU A 27 -3.53 -6.16 -11.36
N ALA A 28 -4.20 -7.30 -11.24
CA ALA A 28 -3.70 -8.58 -11.67
C ALA A 28 -4.13 -8.86 -13.12
N VAL A 29 -3.22 -9.29 -13.98
CA VAL A 29 -3.50 -9.69 -15.36
C VAL A 29 -3.25 -11.18 -15.50
N PHE A 30 -4.20 -11.88 -16.08
CA PHE A 30 -4.19 -13.33 -16.18
C PHE A 30 -4.28 -13.82 -17.62
N THR A 31 -3.48 -14.83 -17.94
CA THR A 31 -3.70 -15.68 -19.10
C THR A 31 -4.65 -16.83 -18.71
N PRO A 32 -5.79 -17.01 -19.42
CA PRO A 32 -6.70 -18.12 -19.17
C PRO A 32 -6.01 -19.50 -19.30
N PRO A 33 -6.57 -20.56 -18.67
CA PRO A 33 -6.13 -21.92 -18.92
C PRO A 33 -6.18 -22.27 -20.41
N GLU A 34 -5.34 -23.22 -20.84
CA GLU A 34 -5.36 -23.69 -22.23
C GLU A 34 -6.75 -24.21 -22.62
N GLY A 35 -7.26 -23.74 -23.76
CA GLY A 35 -8.60 -24.08 -24.26
C GLY A 35 -9.76 -23.34 -23.58
N ALA A 36 -9.50 -22.50 -22.57
CA ALA A 36 -10.50 -21.64 -21.96
C ALA A 36 -10.62 -20.31 -22.72
N ASP A 37 -11.83 -19.76 -22.74
CA ASP A 37 -12.10 -18.41 -23.22
C ASP A 37 -12.49 -17.47 -22.06
N ALA A 38 -12.79 -16.21 -22.38
CA ALA A 38 -13.25 -15.23 -21.39
C ALA A 38 -14.54 -15.67 -20.68
N GLY A 39 -15.39 -16.49 -21.32
CA GLY A 39 -16.62 -17.03 -20.74
C GLY A 39 -16.34 -17.96 -19.56
N THR A 40 -15.31 -18.80 -19.68
CA THR A 40 -14.91 -19.74 -18.61
C THR A 40 -14.47 -18.99 -17.34
N VAL A 41 -13.72 -17.90 -17.51
CA VAL A 41 -13.27 -17.06 -16.39
C VAL A 41 -14.46 -16.35 -15.74
N ARG A 42 -15.40 -15.85 -16.54
CA ARG A 42 -16.62 -15.23 -16.05
C ARG A 42 -17.46 -16.20 -15.22
N GLU A 43 -17.64 -17.43 -15.69
CA GLU A 43 -18.36 -18.50 -14.97
C GLU A 43 -17.68 -18.83 -13.63
N MET A 44 -16.35 -18.85 -13.59
CA MET A 44 -15.59 -19.04 -12.34
C MET A 44 -15.88 -17.91 -11.32
N PHE A 45 -15.93 -16.66 -11.77
CA PHE A 45 -16.27 -15.53 -10.91
C PHE A 45 -17.74 -15.55 -10.46
N GLU A 46 -18.66 -15.93 -11.35
CA GLU A 46 -20.08 -16.13 -11.05
C GLU A 46 -20.28 -17.14 -9.94
N ALA A 47 -19.69 -18.33 -10.09
CA ALA A 47 -19.76 -19.38 -9.09
C ALA A 47 -19.23 -18.92 -7.72
N ALA A 48 -18.17 -18.11 -7.68
CA ALA A 48 -17.62 -17.59 -6.44
C ALA A 48 -18.49 -16.49 -5.78
N VAL A 49 -19.25 -15.74 -6.59
CA VAL A 49 -20.22 -14.75 -6.09
C VAL A 49 -21.46 -15.47 -5.54
N ASP A 50 -21.94 -16.51 -6.22
CA ASP A 50 -23.13 -17.28 -5.84
C ASP A 50 -22.95 -18.12 -4.56
N ASP A 51 -21.71 -18.45 -4.19
CA ASP A 51 -21.37 -19.15 -2.94
C ASP A 51 -21.58 -18.26 -1.69
N GLU A 52 -21.67 -16.94 -1.84
CA GLU A 52 -21.93 -15.95 -0.76
C GLU A 52 -20.96 -15.97 0.45
N GLN A 53 -19.94 -16.82 0.42
CA GLN A 53 -18.93 -16.90 1.46
C GLN A 53 -17.99 -15.69 1.42
N VAL A 54 -17.81 -15.05 2.57
CA VAL A 54 -16.92 -13.88 2.73
C VAL A 54 -16.07 -14.07 3.98
N ALA A 55 -14.75 -13.94 3.83
CA ALA A 55 -13.83 -14.06 4.95
C ALA A 55 -14.07 -12.93 5.98
N PRO A 56 -13.80 -13.17 7.29
CA PRO A 56 -14.08 -12.20 8.35
C PRO A 56 -13.50 -10.79 8.12
N LEU A 57 -12.35 -10.68 7.46
CA LEU A 57 -11.73 -9.41 7.10
C LEU A 57 -12.60 -8.60 6.12
N PHE A 58 -13.12 -9.24 5.08
CA PHE A 58 -13.95 -8.61 4.04
C PHE A 58 -15.38 -8.33 4.51
N ARG A 59 -15.73 -8.69 5.74
CA ARG A 59 -16.96 -8.29 6.44
C ARG A 59 -16.79 -7.05 7.32
N GLN A 60 -15.56 -6.56 7.52
CA GLN A 60 -15.30 -5.42 8.41
C GLN A 60 -15.74 -4.09 7.77
N ARG A 61 -16.60 -3.35 8.47
CA ARG A 61 -17.03 -2.00 8.14
C ARG A 61 -16.57 -1.01 9.21
N ALA A 62 -16.02 0.12 8.77
CA ALA A 62 -15.66 1.20 9.68
C ALA A 62 -16.91 1.99 10.12
N ARG A 63 -17.15 2.14 11.42
CA ARG A 63 -18.20 3.01 11.97
C ARG A 63 -17.67 3.94 13.06
N ARG A 64 -18.32 5.09 13.21
CA ARG A 64 -18.20 5.96 14.38
C ARG A 64 -19.38 5.71 15.30
N SER A 65 -19.16 5.59 16.60
CA SER A 65 -20.24 5.46 17.58
C SER A 65 -20.31 6.67 18.50
N LEU A 66 -21.53 7.08 18.83
CA LEU A 66 -21.77 8.08 19.88
C LEU A 66 -21.32 7.56 21.26
N THR A 67 -21.42 6.24 21.49
CA THR A 67 -20.95 5.61 22.73
C THR A 67 -19.43 5.56 22.86
N SER A 68 -18.70 5.71 21.75
CA SER A 68 -17.24 5.82 21.71
C SER A 68 -16.75 7.26 21.59
N LEU A 69 -17.59 8.27 21.89
CA LEU A 69 -17.29 9.69 21.71
C LEU A 69 -16.84 10.03 20.27
N GLY A 70 -17.38 9.32 19.28
CA GLY A 70 -17.06 9.52 17.87
C GLY A 70 -15.73 8.90 17.43
N GLN A 71 -15.11 8.02 18.23
CA GLN A 71 -13.96 7.23 17.80
C GLN A 71 -14.37 6.20 16.73
N TRP A 72 -13.44 5.93 15.80
CA TRP A 72 -13.60 4.88 14.81
C TRP A 72 -13.50 3.51 15.46
N GLY A 73 -14.32 2.59 14.97
CA GLY A 73 -14.28 1.18 15.34
C GLY A 73 -14.75 0.31 14.19
N TRP A 74 -14.46 -0.98 14.30
CA TRP A 74 -14.87 -1.99 13.34
C TRP A 74 -16.19 -2.63 13.74
N ASP A 75 -17.09 -2.77 12.77
CA ASP A 75 -18.34 -3.49 12.86
C ASP A 75 -18.34 -4.61 11.83
N THR A 76 -18.69 -5.83 12.22
CA THR A 76 -18.79 -6.96 11.29
C THR A 76 -20.16 -6.94 10.63
N ALA A 77 -20.21 -6.82 9.30
CA ALA A 77 -21.44 -6.95 8.54
C ALA A 77 -21.97 -8.39 8.61
N GLY A 78 -23.27 -8.54 8.87
CA GLY A 78 -23.95 -9.84 8.85
C GLY A 78 -24.05 -10.38 7.43
N ASP A 79 -24.65 -9.56 6.54
CA ASP A 79 -24.76 -9.85 5.11
C ASP A 79 -23.86 -8.90 4.32
N VAL A 80 -23.18 -9.44 3.31
CA VAL A 80 -22.34 -8.69 2.37
C VAL A 80 -22.95 -8.81 0.99
N ASP A 81 -23.41 -7.69 0.45
CA ASP A 81 -23.93 -7.58 -0.91
C ASP A 81 -22.77 -7.71 -1.92
N LEU A 82 -22.48 -8.96 -2.34
CA LEU A 82 -21.38 -9.24 -3.26
C LEU A 82 -21.58 -8.57 -4.62
N GLY A 83 -22.80 -8.31 -5.08
CA GLY A 83 -23.06 -7.59 -6.32
C GLY A 83 -22.58 -6.13 -6.27
N HIS A 84 -22.52 -5.52 -5.09
CA HIS A 84 -21.89 -4.21 -4.89
C HIS A 84 -20.36 -4.28 -4.94
N HIS A 85 -19.78 -5.29 -4.30
CA HIS A 85 -18.33 -5.42 -4.08
C HIS A 85 -17.60 -6.04 -5.27
N VAL A 86 -18.21 -6.98 -5.99
CA VAL A 86 -17.64 -7.68 -7.14
C VAL A 86 -18.39 -7.22 -8.38
N ARG A 87 -17.71 -6.41 -9.21
CA ARG A 87 -18.27 -5.80 -10.41
C ARG A 87 -17.60 -6.34 -11.66
N ARG A 88 -18.28 -6.14 -12.78
CA ARG A 88 -17.78 -6.48 -14.11
C ARG A 88 -17.67 -5.22 -14.93
N ASP A 89 -16.55 -5.10 -15.61
CA ASP A 89 -16.26 -4.05 -16.56
C ASP A 89 -15.75 -4.66 -17.86
N ALA A 90 -15.92 -3.95 -18.95
CA ALA A 90 -15.38 -4.32 -20.25
C ALA A 90 -14.60 -3.14 -20.83
N LEU A 91 -13.47 -3.43 -21.46
CA LEU A 91 -12.65 -2.42 -22.10
C LEU A 91 -13.30 -1.93 -23.42
N PRO A 92 -13.22 -0.63 -23.72
CA PRO A 92 -13.51 -0.15 -25.07
C PRO A 92 -12.48 -0.72 -26.05
N ARG A 93 -12.85 -0.83 -27.33
CA ARG A 93 -11.89 -1.15 -28.40
C ARG A 93 -10.82 -0.03 -28.48
N PRO A 94 -9.55 -0.35 -28.76
CA PRO A 94 -9.03 -1.66 -29.17
C PRO A 94 -8.79 -2.68 -28.04
N GLY A 95 -8.93 -2.31 -26.76
CA GLY A 95 -8.74 -3.25 -25.65
C GLY A 95 -7.27 -3.54 -25.33
N GLY A 96 -6.40 -2.54 -25.49
CA GLY A 96 -4.99 -2.64 -25.15
C GLY A 96 -4.70 -2.28 -23.70
N THR A 97 -3.41 -2.25 -23.37
CA THR A 97 -2.91 -1.83 -22.06
C THR A 97 -3.31 -0.38 -21.74
N GLU A 98 -3.37 0.50 -22.73
CA GLU A 98 -3.77 1.90 -22.52
C GLU A 98 -5.22 2.04 -22.04
N GLU A 99 -6.16 1.32 -22.66
CA GLU A 99 -7.55 1.30 -22.24
C GLU A 99 -7.69 0.71 -20.82
N LEU A 100 -6.95 -0.35 -20.52
CA LEU A 100 -6.93 -0.97 -19.19
C LEU A 100 -6.46 0.02 -18.12
N LEU A 101 -5.30 0.65 -18.32
CA LEU A 101 -4.75 1.59 -17.35
C LEU A 101 -5.61 2.86 -17.22
N THR A 102 -6.31 3.26 -18.29
CA THR A 102 -7.28 4.36 -18.26
C THR A 102 -8.52 4.02 -17.43
N LEU A 103 -9.09 2.82 -17.60
CA LEU A 103 -10.20 2.34 -16.77
C LEU A 103 -9.78 2.27 -15.30
N VAL A 104 -8.65 1.62 -15.01
CA VAL A 104 -8.15 1.48 -13.64
C VAL A 104 -7.84 2.84 -13.01
N SER A 105 -7.32 3.80 -13.78
CA SER A 105 -7.14 5.19 -13.31
C SER A 105 -8.46 5.84 -12.85
N ARG A 106 -9.58 5.53 -13.52
CA ARG A 106 -10.91 6.02 -13.13
C ARG A 106 -11.43 5.28 -11.90
N LEU A 107 -11.33 3.96 -11.88
CA LEU A 107 -11.76 3.14 -10.75
C LEU A 107 -10.99 3.52 -9.48
N HIS A 108 -9.69 3.74 -9.58
CA HIS A 108 -8.86 4.12 -8.44
C HIS A 108 -9.11 5.56 -7.93
N ALA A 109 -9.78 6.40 -8.71
CA ALA A 109 -10.16 7.76 -8.29
C ALA A 109 -11.44 7.80 -7.44
N THR A 110 -12.26 6.75 -7.43
CA THR A 110 -13.53 6.72 -6.70
C THR A 110 -13.34 6.24 -5.26
N LEU A 111 -13.93 6.99 -4.32
CA LEU A 111 -13.99 6.60 -2.91
C LEU A 111 -14.79 5.31 -2.72
N LEU A 112 -14.36 4.51 -1.74
CA LEU A 112 -15.15 3.39 -1.23
C LEU A 112 -16.32 3.90 -0.38
N ASP A 113 -17.46 3.21 -0.46
CA ASP A 113 -18.63 3.52 0.37
C ASP A 113 -18.41 3.07 1.82
N ARG A 114 -18.23 4.05 2.73
CA ARG A 114 -18.01 3.79 4.16
C ARG A 114 -19.20 3.16 4.88
N SER A 115 -20.37 3.10 4.27
CA SER A 115 -21.53 2.39 4.83
C SER A 115 -21.46 0.87 4.66
N ARG A 116 -20.45 0.37 3.94
CA ARG A 116 -20.23 -1.04 3.58
C ARG A 116 -18.80 -1.48 3.96
N PRO A 117 -18.48 -2.79 3.89
CA PRO A 117 -17.10 -3.24 3.98
C PRO A 117 -16.19 -2.54 2.97
N LEU A 118 -14.98 -2.16 3.37
CA LEU A 118 -14.17 -1.20 2.63
C LEU A 118 -13.29 -1.86 1.54
N TRP A 119 -13.91 -2.51 0.57
CA TRP A 119 -13.22 -3.13 -0.57
C TRP A 119 -14.13 -3.21 -1.82
N GLU A 120 -13.51 -3.27 -3.00
CA GLU A 120 -14.15 -3.52 -4.29
C GLU A 120 -13.23 -4.44 -5.11
N MET A 121 -13.81 -5.24 -5.98
CA MET A 121 -13.11 -6.02 -7.00
C MET A 121 -13.83 -5.89 -8.34
N HIS A 122 -13.06 -5.73 -9.40
CA HIS A 122 -13.53 -5.55 -10.75
C HIS A 122 -12.92 -6.60 -11.66
N LEU A 123 -13.74 -7.50 -12.19
CA LEU A 123 -13.37 -8.35 -13.32
C LEU A 123 -13.45 -7.50 -14.59
N ILE A 124 -12.33 -7.38 -15.30
CA ILE A 124 -12.19 -6.55 -16.50
C ILE A 124 -11.94 -7.46 -17.69
N GLU A 125 -12.89 -7.48 -18.61
CA GLU A 125 -12.86 -8.26 -19.85
C GLU A 125 -12.51 -7.38 -21.07
N GLY A 126 -12.23 -8.02 -22.20
CA GLY A 126 -12.05 -7.33 -23.49
C GLY A 126 -10.63 -6.89 -23.80
N LEU A 127 -9.61 -7.52 -23.20
CA LEU A 127 -8.23 -7.36 -23.65
C LEU A 127 -8.05 -8.02 -25.03
N ALA A 128 -7.37 -7.32 -25.94
CA ALA A 128 -7.21 -7.72 -27.33
C ALA A 128 -6.46 -9.05 -27.53
N ASP A 129 -5.65 -9.44 -26.55
CA ASP A 129 -4.82 -10.65 -26.56
C ASP A 129 -5.49 -11.86 -25.87
N GLY A 130 -6.77 -11.74 -25.51
CA GLY A 130 -7.55 -12.82 -24.88
C GLY A 130 -7.28 -12.98 -23.38
N ARG A 131 -6.41 -12.16 -22.78
CA ARG A 131 -6.23 -12.12 -21.33
C ARG A 131 -7.43 -11.46 -20.64
N TYR A 132 -7.47 -11.55 -19.32
CA TYR A 132 -8.39 -10.77 -18.50
C TYR A 132 -7.64 -10.12 -17.35
N ALA A 133 -8.26 -9.11 -16.74
CA ALA A 133 -7.69 -8.43 -15.60
C ALA A 133 -8.64 -8.40 -14.42
N VAL A 134 -8.07 -8.36 -13.23
CA VAL A 134 -8.79 -8.24 -11.97
C VAL A 134 -8.20 -7.06 -11.22
N TYR A 135 -9.00 -6.01 -11.07
CA TYR A 135 -8.62 -4.86 -10.26
C TYR A 135 -9.27 -4.96 -8.89
N THR A 136 -8.44 -5.10 -7.85
CA THR A 136 -8.88 -5.14 -6.46
C THR A 136 -8.52 -3.81 -5.79
N LYS A 137 -9.46 -3.23 -5.05
CA LYS A 137 -9.32 -1.99 -4.28
C LYS A 137 -9.66 -2.28 -2.83
N ILE A 138 -8.78 -1.92 -1.89
CA ILE A 138 -8.98 -2.12 -0.46
C ILE A 138 -8.59 -0.86 0.29
N HIS A 139 -9.41 -0.41 1.23
CA HIS A 139 -9.06 0.75 2.05
C HIS A 139 -7.87 0.43 2.95
N HIS A 140 -6.92 1.36 3.08
CA HIS A 140 -5.64 1.13 3.77
C HIS A 140 -5.79 0.89 5.28
N ALA A 141 -6.92 1.31 5.86
CA ALA A 141 -7.31 0.96 7.23
C ALA A 141 -7.63 -0.54 7.41
N LEU A 142 -8.09 -1.23 6.35
CA LEU A 142 -8.47 -2.64 6.40
C LEU A 142 -7.27 -3.57 6.18
N ALA A 143 -6.42 -3.25 5.21
CA ALA A 143 -5.20 -4.00 4.91
C ALA A 143 -4.13 -3.07 4.37
N ASP A 144 -2.88 -3.25 4.81
CA ASP A 144 -1.72 -2.66 4.17
C ASP A 144 -1.32 -3.46 2.90
N GLY A 145 -0.35 -2.95 2.13
CA GLY A 145 0.09 -3.60 0.90
C GLY A 145 0.64 -5.01 1.08
N ALA A 146 1.30 -5.31 2.21
CA ALA A 146 1.87 -6.63 2.48
C ALA A 146 0.80 -7.66 2.88
N SER A 147 -0.18 -7.24 3.69
CA SER A 147 -1.37 -8.03 3.99
C SER A 147 -2.21 -8.26 2.73
N ALA A 148 -2.40 -7.25 1.88
CA ALA A 148 -3.10 -7.40 0.60
C ALA A 148 -2.40 -8.42 -0.32
N MET A 149 -1.06 -8.39 -0.40
CA MET A 149 -0.28 -9.38 -1.14
C MET A 149 -0.46 -10.80 -0.57
N THR A 150 -0.45 -10.92 0.76
CA THR A 150 -0.65 -12.22 1.43
C THR A 150 -2.05 -12.79 1.13
N LEU A 151 -3.08 -11.94 1.12
CA LEU A 151 -4.46 -12.34 0.77
C LEU A 151 -4.53 -12.81 -0.68
N LEU A 152 -3.88 -12.11 -1.60
CA LEU A 152 -3.82 -12.50 -3.00
C LEU A 152 -3.16 -13.88 -3.16
N GLN A 153 -1.99 -14.09 -2.58
CA GLN A 153 -1.26 -15.36 -2.68
C GLN A 153 -2.06 -16.55 -2.14
N ARG A 154 -2.85 -16.34 -1.07
CA ARG A 154 -3.73 -17.37 -0.49
C ARG A 154 -4.85 -17.84 -1.41
N SER A 155 -5.27 -17.00 -2.36
CA SER A 155 -6.28 -17.35 -3.36
C SER A 155 -5.69 -18.09 -4.57
N MET A 156 -4.37 -18.30 -4.62
CA MET A 156 -3.65 -18.85 -5.77
C MET A 156 -2.83 -20.10 -5.43
N SER A 157 -2.39 -20.80 -6.46
CA SER A 157 -1.63 -22.05 -6.39
C SER A 157 -0.41 -21.98 -7.30
N GLU A 158 0.68 -22.65 -6.94
CA GLU A 158 1.82 -22.86 -7.84
C GLU A 158 1.54 -23.97 -8.87
N ASP A 159 0.59 -24.87 -8.56
CA ASP A 159 0.14 -25.93 -9.45
C ASP A 159 -0.85 -25.40 -10.51
N PRO A 160 -0.50 -25.43 -11.81
CA PRO A 160 -1.36 -24.97 -12.91
C PRO A 160 -2.60 -25.84 -13.13
N ASP A 161 -2.60 -27.08 -12.65
CA ASP A 161 -3.74 -28.00 -12.80
C ASP A 161 -4.72 -27.91 -11.63
N ARG A 162 -4.37 -27.17 -10.59
CA ARG A 162 -5.26 -26.98 -9.44
C ARG A 162 -6.49 -26.16 -9.82
N ARG A 163 -7.66 -26.66 -9.40
CA ARG A 163 -8.98 -26.03 -9.55
C ARG A 163 -9.68 -25.96 -8.19
N GLY A 164 -10.80 -25.25 -8.11
CA GLY A 164 -11.54 -25.04 -6.86
C GLY A 164 -10.79 -24.17 -5.85
N MET A 165 -9.94 -23.26 -6.34
CA MET A 165 -9.28 -22.25 -5.53
C MET A 165 -10.31 -21.20 -5.07
N PRO A 166 -10.27 -20.77 -3.80
CA PRO A 166 -11.20 -19.76 -3.30
C PRO A 166 -10.97 -18.45 -4.04
N ALA A 167 -12.04 -17.66 -4.19
CA ALA A 167 -11.88 -16.27 -4.61
C ALA A 167 -11.17 -15.44 -3.52
N PRO A 168 -10.54 -14.30 -3.86
CA PRO A 168 -9.75 -13.55 -2.89
C PRO A 168 -10.53 -13.03 -1.67
N TRP A 169 -11.86 -12.93 -1.76
CA TRP A 169 -12.74 -12.55 -0.65
C TRP A 169 -13.26 -13.74 0.18
N GLN A 170 -13.14 -14.96 -0.32
CA GLN A 170 -13.64 -16.16 0.35
C GLN A 170 -12.66 -16.63 1.44
N PRO A 171 -13.15 -17.31 2.49
CA PRO A 171 -12.27 -17.90 3.51
C PRO A 171 -11.41 -19.02 2.91
N THR A 172 -10.19 -19.15 3.43
CA THR A 172 -9.35 -20.32 3.10
C THR A 172 -9.67 -21.49 4.02
N ARG A 173 -9.46 -22.74 3.56
CA ARG A 173 -9.78 -23.97 4.33
C ARG A 173 -9.23 -24.00 5.78
N GLY A 174 -8.13 -23.30 6.06
CA GLY A 174 -7.57 -23.18 7.42
C GLY A 174 -8.27 -22.15 8.32
N GLU A 175 -8.90 -21.14 7.73
CA GLU A 175 -9.67 -20.11 8.43
C GLU A 175 -11.06 -20.62 8.82
N ASP A 176 -11.69 -21.47 7.99
CA ASP A 176 -12.97 -22.11 8.32
C ASP A 176 -12.86 -23.03 9.55
N ALA A 177 -11.78 -23.80 9.66
CA ALA A 177 -11.56 -24.66 10.82
C ALA A 177 -11.39 -23.83 12.11
N ARG A 178 -10.67 -22.71 12.04
CA ARG A 178 -10.45 -21.80 13.18
C ARG A 178 -11.68 -20.95 13.54
N ALA A 179 -12.45 -20.51 12.54
CA ALA A 179 -13.70 -19.79 12.74
C ALA A 179 -14.77 -20.69 13.37
N ARG A 180 -14.85 -21.97 12.96
CA ARG A 180 -15.73 -23.00 13.58
C ARG A 180 -15.29 -23.38 15.00
N LEU A 181 -14.00 -23.24 15.32
CA LEU A 181 -13.50 -23.40 16.70
C LEU A 181 -13.71 -22.16 17.57
N SER A 182 -13.96 -21.00 16.95
CA SER A 182 -14.16 -19.70 17.62
C SER A 182 -15.63 -19.30 17.72
N THR A 183 -16.57 -20.06 17.15
CA THR A 183 -18.00 -19.92 17.46
C THR A 183 -18.23 -20.29 18.91
N PRO A 184 -18.76 -19.40 19.77
CA PRO A 184 -19.17 -19.77 21.10
C PRO A 184 -20.23 -20.87 20.96
N ALA A 185 -19.96 -22.05 21.50
CA ALA A 185 -20.93 -23.12 21.56
C ALA A 185 -22.22 -22.56 22.17
N THR A 186 -23.31 -22.59 21.39
CA THR A 186 -24.67 -22.43 21.90
C THR A 186 -24.92 -23.54 22.91
N GLY A 187 -24.72 -23.24 24.19
CA GLY A 187 -24.88 -24.15 25.33
C GLY A 187 -25.82 -23.57 26.38
N ASN A 188 -27.11 -23.90 26.19
CA ASN A 188 -28.24 -23.98 27.13
C ASN A 188 -28.68 -22.80 28.05
N PRO A 189 -30.01 -22.62 28.25
CA PRO A 189 -30.60 -21.60 29.09
C PRO A 189 -30.78 -22.09 30.54
N ALA A 190 -30.31 -21.30 31.52
CA ALA A 190 -30.92 -21.12 32.85
C ALA A 190 -29.95 -20.43 33.82
N ALA A 191 -30.22 -19.16 34.15
CA ALA A 191 -30.13 -18.61 35.51
C ALA A 191 -30.71 -17.17 35.51
N PRO A 192 -31.61 -16.82 36.43
CA PRO A 192 -32.28 -15.53 36.47
C PRO A 192 -31.48 -14.49 37.27
N GLY A 193 -31.45 -13.24 36.77
CA GLY A 193 -31.20 -12.07 37.59
C GLY A 193 -30.04 -11.18 37.14
N ALA A 194 -30.36 -10.11 36.42
CA ALA A 194 -29.78 -8.79 36.65
C ALA A 194 -30.63 -7.76 35.90
N LEU A 195 -31.26 -6.88 36.68
CA LEU A 195 -32.14 -5.82 36.24
C LEU A 195 -31.43 -4.85 35.27
N THR A 196 -32.21 -4.42 34.28
CA THR A 196 -31.97 -3.28 33.39
C THR A 196 -31.49 -2.05 34.15
N SER A 197 -30.28 -1.56 33.84
CA SER A 197 -29.84 -0.21 34.21
C SER A 197 -29.94 0.72 33.01
N ILE A 198 -30.71 1.79 33.18
CA ILE A 198 -30.85 2.89 32.23
C ILE A 198 -29.53 3.69 32.25
N PRO A 199 -28.87 3.99 31.11
CA PRO A 199 -27.66 4.79 31.13
C PRO A 199 -27.98 6.25 31.47
N ASN A 200 -27.36 6.74 32.55
CA ASN A 200 -27.38 8.15 32.94
C ASN A 200 -26.47 8.96 31.97
N PRO A 201 -27.00 9.95 31.21
CA PRO A 201 -26.27 10.62 30.13
C PRO A 201 -25.18 11.61 30.59
N LEU A 202 -24.92 11.77 31.90
CA LEU A 202 -23.93 12.71 32.44
C LEU A 202 -22.72 12.07 33.11
N ALA A 203 -22.61 10.74 33.14
CA ALA A 203 -21.43 10.06 33.64
C ALA A 203 -20.47 9.79 32.47
N LEU A 204 -19.52 10.71 32.21
CA LEU A 204 -18.31 10.33 31.47
C LEU A 204 -17.71 9.12 32.20
N PRO A 205 -17.66 7.92 31.58
CA PRO A 205 -17.19 6.76 32.28
C PRO A 205 -15.75 7.06 32.73
N ARG A 206 -15.45 6.85 34.01
CA ARG A 206 -14.10 7.07 34.58
C ARG A 206 -13.01 6.40 33.73
N GLN A 207 -13.38 5.36 33.00
CA GLN A 207 -12.57 4.68 32.01
C GLN A 207 -12.21 5.59 30.82
N ALA A 208 -13.15 6.33 30.22
CA ALA A 208 -12.85 7.29 29.15
C ALA A 208 -11.92 8.43 29.61
N LEU A 209 -12.09 8.92 30.85
CA LEU A 209 -11.19 9.94 31.42
C LEU A 209 -9.78 9.36 31.70
N ARG A 210 -9.69 8.11 32.16
CA ARG A 210 -8.42 7.39 32.31
C ARG A 210 -7.74 7.18 30.96
N THR A 211 -8.46 6.67 29.96
CA THR A 211 -7.94 6.49 28.60
C THR A 211 -7.45 7.81 28.00
N ALA A 212 -8.19 8.92 28.17
CA ALA A 212 -7.74 10.23 27.72
C ALA A 212 -6.46 10.71 28.43
N ARG A 213 -6.35 10.43 29.74
CA ARG A 213 -5.18 10.77 30.54
C ARG A 213 -3.96 9.90 30.21
N ASP A 214 -4.18 8.61 29.97
CA ASP A 214 -3.15 7.65 29.59
C ASP A 214 -2.61 7.96 28.19
N MET A 215 -3.49 8.30 27.24
CA MET A 215 -3.08 8.81 25.93
C MET A 215 -2.32 10.14 26.03
N ALA A 216 -2.76 11.06 26.87
CA ALA A 216 -2.05 12.33 27.08
C ALA A 216 -0.66 12.11 27.71
N ALA A 217 -0.54 11.14 28.62
CA ALA A 217 0.74 10.76 29.24
C ALA A 217 1.68 10.06 28.25
N GLU A 218 1.17 9.18 27.38
CA GLU A 218 1.95 8.58 26.29
C GLU A 218 2.43 9.65 25.30
N ILE A 219 1.56 10.58 24.88
CA ILE A 219 1.93 11.70 24.00
C ILE A 219 3.00 12.58 24.65
N ALA A 220 2.86 12.89 25.94
CA ALA A 220 3.86 13.65 26.69
C ALA A 220 5.19 12.89 26.84
N GLY A 221 5.14 11.56 27.02
CA GLY A 221 6.31 10.69 27.09
C GLY A 221 7.10 10.60 25.78
N LEU A 222 6.48 10.95 24.65
CA LEU A 222 7.15 11.02 23.34
C LEU A 222 7.92 12.35 23.13
N ALA A 223 7.63 13.40 23.91
CA ALA A 223 8.23 14.73 23.71
C ALA A 223 9.78 14.74 23.78
N PRO A 224 10.46 14.03 24.71
CA PRO A 224 11.92 13.97 24.73
C PRO A 224 12.51 13.21 23.53
N ALA A 225 11.84 12.15 23.07
CA ALA A 225 12.26 11.38 21.90
C ALA A 225 12.10 12.20 20.61
N VAL A 226 11.02 12.97 20.51
CA VAL A 226 10.79 13.94 19.43
C VAL A 226 11.85 15.04 19.45
N ALA A 227 12.14 15.63 20.61
CA ALA A 227 13.16 16.68 20.75
C ALA A 227 14.56 16.18 20.36
N ALA A 228 14.94 14.98 20.80
CA ALA A 228 16.22 14.36 20.45
C ALA A 228 16.31 14.01 18.95
N ALA A 229 15.22 13.54 18.35
CA ALA A 229 15.16 13.26 16.91
C ALA A 229 15.24 14.55 16.06
N VAL A 230 14.56 15.62 16.48
CA VAL A 230 14.65 16.95 15.84
C VAL A 230 16.07 17.51 15.92
N GLU A 231 16.72 17.44 17.08
CA GLU A 231 18.10 17.91 17.25
C GLU A 231 19.08 17.11 16.36
N ARG A 232 18.88 15.79 16.25
CA ARG A 232 19.68 14.93 15.38
C ARG A 232 19.42 15.23 13.89
N ALA A 233 18.16 15.47 13.50
CA ALA A 233 17.81 15.88 12.13
C ALA A 233 18.44 17.24 11.76
N ARG A 234 18.50 18.20 12.71
CA ARG A 234 19.16 19.51 12.48
C ARG A 234 20.66 19.41 12.27
N ARG A 235 21.32 18.45 12.92
CA ARG A 235 22.77 18.22 12.79
C ARG A 235 23.16 17.42 11.55
N THR A 236 22.22 16.72 10.93
CA THR A 236 22.49 15.84 9.79
C THR A 236 21.95 16.46 8.49
N GLN A 237 22.54 17.57 8.06
CA GLN A 237 22.28 18.06 6.70
C GLN A 237 22.81 17.02 5.70
N GLY A 238 21.91 16.38 4.94
CA GLY A 238 22.27 15.37 3.93
C GLY A 238 22.22 13.91 4.40
N GLY A 239 21.87 13.64 5.66
CA GLY A 239 21.63 12.27 6.13
C GLY A 239 20.23 11.74 5.78
N PRO A 240 19.93 10.46 6.07
CA PRO A 240 18.67 9.78 5.74
C PRO A 240 17.40 10.33 6.46
N TRP A 241 17.46 11.54 7.01
CA TRP A 241 16.45 12.21 7.81
C TRP A 241 16.39 13.73 7.59
N ALA A 242 16.99 14.23 6.50
CA ALA A 242 16.91 15.64 6.15
C ALA A 242 15.47 16.01 5.73
N LEU A 243 14.68 16.56 6.66
CA LEU A 243 13.31 17.06 6.44
C LEU A 243 13.29 18.41 5.72
N ASN A 244 14.06 18.55 4.64
CA ASN A 244 14.25 19.80 3.90
C ASN A 244 14.27 19.54 2.40
N ALA A 245 13.30 18.77 1.91
CA ALA A 245 13.19 18.49 0.48
C ALA A 245 12.90 19.78 -0.31
N PRO A 246 13.40 19.91 -1.56
CA PRO A 246 13.07 21.05 -2.41
C PRO A 246 11.59 21.05 -2.76
N HIS A 247 11.01 22.23 -2.96
CA HIS A 247 9.65 22.32 -3.49
C HIS A 247 9.65 22.03 -5.00
N THR A 248 8.81 21.11 -5.46
CA THR A 248 8.72 20.73 -6.88
C THR A 248 7.27 20.69 -7.36
N VAL A 249 7.07 20.42 -8.66
CA VAL A 249 5.74 20.15 -9.24
C VAL A 249 5.03 18.94 -8.61
N LEU A 250 5.77 18.07 -7.90
CA LEU A 250 5.20 16.93 -7.16
C LEU A 250 4.62 17.35 -5.80
N ASN A 251 4.96 18.54 -5.28
CA ASN A 251 4.64 18.97 -3.92
C ASN A 251 3.52 20.01 -3.91
N VAL A 252 2.44 19.72 -4.63
CA VAL A 252 1.32 20.64 -4.82
C VAL A 252 0.02 20.06 -4.26
N PRO A 253 -1.01 20.90 -4.01
CA PRO A 253 -2.36 20.42 -3.79
C PRO A 253 -2.86 19.54 -4.94
N ILE A 254 -3.52 18.44 -4.62
CA ILE A 254 -4.05 17.50 -5.61
C ILE A 254 -5.58 17.47 -5.62
N GLY A 255 -6.16 17.00 -6.73
CA GLY A 255 -7.57 16.62 -6.80
C GLY A 255 -7.75 15.11 -6.72
N GLY A 256 -9.00 14.64 -6.75
CA GLY A 256 -9.32 13.19 -6.66
C GLY A 256 -9.03 12.38 -7.92
N ALA A 257 -8.88 13.03 -9.09
CA ALA A 257 -8.59 12.34 -10.34
C ALA A 257 -7.19 11.71 -10.33
N ARG A 258 -7.10 10.44 -10.72
CA ARG A 258 -5.84 9.69 -10.78
C ARG A 258 -5.42 9.43 -12.23
N HIS A 259 -4.12 9.37 -12.45
CA HIS A 259 -3.51 8.80 -13.66
C HIS A 259 -2.57 7.70 -13.20
N PHE A 260 -2.73 6.53 -13.79
CA PHE A 260 -1.96 5.34 -13.47
C PHE A 260 -1.18 4.89 -14.70
N ALA A 261 0.08 4.58 -14.51
CA ALA A 261 0.95 3.99 -15.53
C ALA A 261 1.74 2.86 -14.91
N ALA A 262 1.94 1.77 -15.64
CA ALA A 262 2.67 0.62 -15.13
C ALA A 262 3.43 -0.13 -16.23
N ARG A 263 4.54 -0.76 -15.86
CA ARG A 263 5.35 -1.59 -16.75
C ARG A 263 6.15 -2.62 -15.94
N SER A 264 6.49 -3.72 -16.59
CA SER A 264 7.31 -4.79 -16.03
C SER A 264 8.67 -4.85 -16.72
N TRP A 265 9.70 -5.30 -15.99
CA TRP A 265 11.04 -5.59 -16.49
C TRP A 265 11.54 -6.93 -15.93
N PRO A 266 12.44 -7.64 -16.63
CA PRO A 266 13.03 -8.86 -16.12
C PRO A 266 13.74 -8.63 -14.78
N LEU A 267 13.28 -9.32 -13.73
CA LEU A 267 13.85 -9.23 -12.38
C LEU A 267 15.29 -9.73 -12.35
N GLU A 268 15.63 -10.70 -13.20
CA GLU A 268 17.00 -11.21 -13.34
C GLU A 268 17.99 -10.09 -13.72
N ARG A 269 17.63 -9.24 -14.69
CA ARG A 269 18.48 -8.11 -15.11
C ARG A 269 18.76 -7.18 -13.92
N VAL A 270 17.74 -6.86 -13.14
CA VAL A 270 17.87 -6.02 -11.93
C VAL A 270 18.71 -6.70 -10.84
N ARG A 271 18.56 -8.02 -10.65
CA ARG A 271 19.37 -8.80 -9.70
C ARG A 271 20.84 -8.86 -10.13
N LEU A 272 21.10 -9.01 -11.42
CA LEU A 272 22.45 -9.02 -12.00
C LEU A 272 23.14 -7.68 -11.76
N LEU A 273 22.43 -6.59 -12.04
CA LEU A 273 22.90 -5.23 -11.79
C LEU A 273 23.18 -5.00 -10.31
N ALA A 274 22.25 -5.38 -9.43
CA ALA A 274 22.43 -5.30 -7.99
C ALA A 274 23.70 -6.04 -7.53
N LYS A 275 23.96 -7.25 -8.06
CA LYS A 275 25.15 -8.03 -7.76
C LYS A 275 26.45 -7.33 -8.20
N HIS A 276 26.51 -6.82 -9.43
CA HIS A 276 27.73 -6.15 -9.93
C HIS A 276 27.99 -4.82 -9.22
N ALA A 277 26.93 -4.13 -8.82
CA ALA A 277 27.04 -2.89 -8.06
C ALA A 277 27.21 -3.09 -6.55
N ASP A 278 27.34 -4.34 -6.04
CA ASP A 278 27.35 -4.66 -4.59
C ASP A 278 26.11 -4.07 -3.84
N ALA A 279 25.00 -3.92 -4.55
CA ALA A 279 23.78 -3.27 -4.08
C ALA A 279 22.66 -4.28 -3.79
N THR A 280 21.61 -3.84 -3.09
CA THR A 280 20.36 -4.61 -3.01
C THR A 280 19.43 -4.25 -4.16
N VAL A 281 18.49 -5.14 -4.50
CA VAL A 281 17.43 -4.85 -5.49
C VAL A 281 16.68 -3.56 -5.15
N ASN A 282 16.45 -3.29 -3.86
CA ASN A 282 15.80 -2.05 -3.43
C ASN A 282 16.63 -0.79 -3.72
N ASP A 283 17.97 -0.88 -3.64
CA ASP A 283 18.83 0.25 -3.98
C ASP A 283 18.81 0.52 -5.49
N ILE A 284 18.76 -0.55 -6.31
CA ILE A 284 18.59 -0.42 -7.76
C ILE A 284 17.23 0.19 -8.11
N VAL A 285 16.14 -0.28 -7.49
CA VAL A 285 14.81 0.32 -7.67
C VAL A 285 14.81 1.82 -7.37
N LEU A 286 15.45 2.24 -6.27
CA LEU A 286 15.58 3.66 -5.93
C LEU A 286 16.43 4.44 -6.94
N ALA A 287 17.52 3.85 -7.44
CA ALA A 287 18.35 4.45 -8.47
C ALA A 287 17.61 4.61 -9.81
N LEU A 288 16.83 3.60 -10.24
CA LEU A 288 15.95 3.68 -11.40
C LEU A 288 14.96 4.83 -11.26
N CYS A 289 14.27 4.91 -10.12
CA CYS A 289 13.36 6.02 -9.81
C CYS A 289 14.08 7.37 -9.83
N ALA A 290 15.27 7.46 -9.25
CA ALA A 290 16.05 8.70 -9.19
C ALA A 290 16.39 9.23 -10.59
N GLY A 291 16.92 8.38 -11.46
CA GLY A 291 17.21 8.75 -12.85
C GLY A 291 15.96 9.10 -13.64
N ALA A 292 14.88 8.33 -13.45
CA ALA A 292 13.62 8.59 -14.12
C ALA A 292 13.01 9.94 -13.71
N LEU A 293 12.99 10.24 -12.41
CA LEU A 293 12.52 11.52 -11.87
C LEU A 293 13.41 12.68 -12.30
N ARG A 294 14.73 12.48 -12.35
CA ARG A 294 15.66 13.50 -12.84
C ARG A 294 15.31 13.88 -14.28
N ARG A 295 15.26 12.90 -15.20
CA ARG A 295 14.93 13.15 -16.61
C ARG A 295 13.54 13.73 -16.79
N PHE A 296 12.57 13.24 -16.02
CA PHE A 296 11.21 13.75 -16.06
C PHE A 296 11.14 15.23 -15.66
N LEU A 297 11.74 15.61 -14.53
CA LEU A 297 11.74 17.00 -14.08
C LEU A 297 12.61 17.90 -14.96
N ASP A 298 13.72 17.39 -15.49
CA ASP A 298 14.58 18.12 -16.42
C ASP A 298 13.86 18.41 -17.75
N GLY A 299 13.14 17.42 -18.29
CA GLY A 299 12.29 17.60 -19.48
C GLY A 299 11.15 18.59 -19.28
N LEU A 300 10.74 18.85 -18.04
CA LEU A 300 9.79 19.91 -17.67
C LEU A 300 10.46 21.27 -17.39
N GLY A 301 11.79 21.36 -17.42
CA GLY A 301 12.54 22.54 -16.98
C GLY A 301 12.37 22.85 -15.50
N ALA A 302 12.06 21.83 -14.69
CA ALA A 302 11.64 21.95 -13.29
C ALA A 302 12.51 21.12 -12.32
N LEU A 303 13.70 20.66 -12.77
CA LEU A 303 14.65 19.95 -11.92
C LEU A 303 15.24 20.92 -10.86
N PRO A 304 15.06 20.66 -9.55
CA PRO A 304 15.66 21.49 -8.52
C PRO A 304 17.19 21.32 -8.46
N ALA A 305 17.88 22.35 -7.93
CA ALA A 305 19.32 22.28 -7.65
C ALA A 305 19.64 21.32 -6.47
N ASP A 306 18.75 21.25 -5.48
CA ASP A 306 18.84 20.31 -4.36
C ASP A 306 18.29 18.92 -4.76
N PRO A 307 18.77 17.81 -4.16
CA PRO A 307 18.22 16.48 -4.43
C PRO A 307 16.76 16.33 -4.03
N LEU A 308 16.03 15.49 -4.78
CA LEU A 308 14.78 14.94 -4.28
C LEU A 308 15.02 13.99 -3.10
N ILE A 309 14.10 14.03 -2.15
CA ILE A 309 14.05 13.13 -0.99
C ILE A 309 12.83 12.21 -1.14
N ALA A 310 13.02 10.90 -1.07
CA ALA A 310 11.95 9.92 -1.08
C ALA A 310 11.67 9.37 0.31
N MET A 311 10.41 9.27 0.71
CA MET A 311 10.03 8.43 1.85
C MET A 311 9.98 6.96 1.39
N VAL A 312 10.75 6.11 2.05
CA VAL A 312 10.89 4.69 1.73
C VAL A 312 10.45 3.86 2.93
N PRO A 313 9.28 3.19 2.86
CA PRO A 313 8.86 2.24 3.87
C PRO A 313 9.83 1.05 3.92
N VAL A 314 10.23 0.63 5.11
CA VAL A 314 11.08 -0.55 5.33
C VAL A 314 10.44 -1.50 6.34
N ASN A 315 10.43 -2.78 5.99
CA ASN A 315 9.95 -3.83 6.89
C ASN A 315 10.91 -4.00 8.05
N LEU A 316 10.38 -3.98 9.28
CA LEU A 316 11.15 -4.16 10.52
C LEU A 316 11.15 -5.62 11.01
N ARG A 317 10.57 -6.55 10.24
CA ARG A 317 10.61 -7.98 10.59
C ARG A 317 12.04 -8.49 10.43
N GLY A 318 12.60 -9.09 11.49
CA GLY A 318 13.83 -9.88 11.39
C GLY A 318 13.63 -11.12 10.52
N PRO A 319 14.71 -11.84 10.14
CA PRO A 319 14.57 -13.11 9.43
C PRO A 319 13.68 -14.05 10.25
N THR A 320 12.56 -14.47 9.65
CA THR A 320 11.55 -15.33 10.26
C THR A 320 12.17 -16.69 10.61
N SER A 321 12.06 -17.11 11.87
CA SER A 321 12.21 -18.52 12.22
C SER A 321 10.99 -19.31 11.72
N GLU A 322 11.18 -20.59 11.41
CA GLU A 322 10.11 -21.48 10.90
C GLU A 322 8.87 -21.56 11.80
N ALA A 323 9.00 -21.18 13.08
CA ALA A 323 7.91 -21.13 14.06
C ALA A 323 6.88 -19.99 13.82
N ASP A 324 7.20 -18.99 12.99
CA ASP A 324 6.29 -17.87 12.69
C ASP A 324 5.32 -18.16 11.52
N ARG A 325 5.39 -19.34 10.90
CA ARG A 325 4.48 -19.73 9.80
C ARG A 325 3.06 -20.08 10.27
N ASP A 326 2.87 -20.38 11.56
CA ASP A 326 1.59 -20.86 12.10
C ASP A 326 0.79 -19.83 12.93
N GLY A 327 1.30 -18.61 13.14
CA GLY A 327 0.70 -17.61 14.00
C GLY A 327 -0.09 -16.52 13.27
N ALA A 328 -1.42 -16.56 13.37
CA ALA A 328 -2.30 -15.44 12.99
C ALA A 328 -2.37 -14.34 14.08
N ASP A 329 -1.42 -14.31 15.02
CA ASP A 329 -1.41 -13.35 16.12
C ASP A 329 -0.39 -12.24 15.86
N ARG A 330 -0.93 -11.09 15.41
CA ARG A 330 -0.33 -9.75 15.19
C ARG A 330 -0.24 -9.30 13.73
N ALA A 331 -1.41 -9.19 13.08
CA ALA A 331 -1.61 -8.23 12.00
C ALA A 331 -1.53 -6.80 12.56
N GLY A 332 -0.31 -6.29 12.71
CA GLY A 332 -0.04 -4.89 13.05
C GLY A 332 1.11 -4.39 12.18
N ASN A 333 0.92 -3.23 11.54
CA ASN A 333 1.90 -2.62 10.64
C ASN A 333 3.23 -2.38 11.36
N ARG A 334 4.24 -3.21 11.09
CA ARG A 334 5.62 -3.05 11.60
C ARG A 334 6.52 -2.49 10.52
N VAL A 335 6.19 -1.28 10.08
CA VAL A 335 6.86 -0.58 8.98
C VAL A 335 7.55 0.66 9.54
N GLY A 336 8.86 0.75 9.34
CA GLY A 336 9.62 1.97 9.57
C GLY A 336 9.65 2.83 8.31
N MET A 337 9.84 4.13 8.45
CA MET A 337 10.01 5.03 7.30
C MET A 337 11.46 5.53 7.25
N LEU A 338 12.11 5.52 6.08
CA LEU A 338 13.41 6.17 5.85
C LEU A 338 13.25 7.33 4.88
N MET A 339 14.02 8.41 5.05
CA MET A 339 14.09 9.48 4.06
C MET A 339 15.35 9.29 3.21
N CYS A 340 15.18 8.86 1.97
CA CYS A 340 16.29 8.58 1.07
C CYS A 340 16.61 9.80 0.20
N ASN A 341 17.87 10.25 0.22
CA ASN A 341 18.38 11.19 -0.76
C ASN A 341 18.53 10.48 -2.12
N LEU A 342 17.72 10.86 -3.10
CA LEU A 342 17.74 10.26 -4.45
C LEU A 342 18.88 10.79 -5.32
N ALA A 343 19.67 11.75 -4.84
CA ALA A 343 20.81 12.33 -5.55
C ALA A 343 20.46 12.87 -6.95
N THR A 344 19.22 13.31 -7.16
CA THR A 344 18.73 13.75 -8.49
C THR A 344 19.44 14.97 -9.05
N HIS A 345 20.19 15.72 -8.24
CA HIS A 345 21.04 16.82 -8.68
C HIS A 345 22.31 16.34 -9.40
N LEU A 346 22.75 15.10 -9.17
CA LEU A 346 23.92 14.50 -9.80
C LEU A 346 23.57 13.98 -11.22
N PRO A 347 24.32 14.35 -12.27
CA PRO A 347 24.08 13.88 -13.64
C PRO A 347 24.56 12.44 -13.87
N ASP A 348 25.56 11.98 -13.12
CA ASP A 348 26.17 10.66 -13.27
C ASP A 348 25.35 9.55 -12.55
N PRO A 349 24.86 8.51 -13.27
CA PRO A 349 24.16 7.37 -12.67
C PRO A 349 24.98 6.61 -11.61
N ALA A 350 26.31 6.52 -11.75
CA ALA A 350 27.17 5.83 -10.80
C ALA A 350 27.17 6.53 -9.44
N HIS A 351 27.40 7.86 -9.45
CA HIS A 351 27.37 8.66 -8.22
C HIS A 351 25.97 8.70 -7.57
N ARG A 352 24.90 8.68 -8.37
CA ARG A 352 23.54 8.55 -7.84
C ARG A 352 23.36 7.23 -7.09
N LEU A 353 23.73 6.12 -7.71
CA LEU A 353 23.61 4.79 -7.10
C LEU A 353 24.43 4.68 -5.82
N GLU A 354 25.68 5.16 -5.82
CA GLU A 354 26.53 5.16 -4.63
C GLU A 354 25.92 5.96 -3.48
N THR A 355 25.43 7.17 -3.76
CA THR A 355 24.78 8.03 -2.75
C THR A 355 23.54 7.35 -2.15
N ILE A 356 22.70 6.75 -3.00
CA ILE A 356 21.49 6.04 -2.58
C ILE A 356 21.85 4.83 -1.72
N ARG A 357 22.83 4.02 -2.13
CA ARG A 357 23.32 2.86 -1.36
C ARG A 357 23.83 3.26 0.01
N ALA A 358 24.66 4.31 0.08
CA ALA A 358 25.18 4.82 1.35
C ALA A 358 24.03 5.29 2.27
N CYS A 359 23.11 6.10 1.73
CA CYS A 359 21.95 6.60 2.46
C CYS A 359 21.06 5.48 3.03
N MET A 360 20.76 4.46 2.22
CA MET A 360 19.92 3.33 2.64
C MET A 360 20.63 2.44 3.66
N ARG A 361 21.95 2.20 3.50
CA ARG A 361 22.76 1.42 4.44
C ARG A 361 22.79 2.09 5.82
N GLU A 362 23.10 3.38 5.87
CA GLU A 362 23.14 4.16 7.10
C GLU A 362 21.76 4.24 7.77
N GLY A 363 20.71 4.56 6.99
CA GLY A 363 19.34 4.63 7.49
C GLY A 363 18.88 3.30 8.11
N LYS A 364 19.10 2.18 7.40
CA LYS A 364 18.77 0.84 7.92
C LYS A 364 19.59 0.48 9.16
N ALA A 365 20.87 0.85 9.23
CA ALA A 365 21.70 0.60 10.41
C ALA A 365 21.16 1.34 11.65
N VAL A 366 20.75 2.60 11.48
CA VAL A 366 20.13 3.39 12.55
C VAL A 366 18.83 2.73 13.02
N LEU A 367 17.93 2.34 12.11
CA LEU A 367 16.67 1.69 12.48
C LEU A 367 16.88 0.34 13.19
N ARG A 368 17.88 -0.44 12.78
CA ARG A 368 18.23 -1.71 13.44
C ARG A 368 18.80 -1.53 14.85
N SER A 369 19.37 -0.37 15.16
CA SER A 369 19.88 -0.06 16.50
C SER A 369 18.80 0.42 17.48
N MET A 370 17.57 0.63 16.99
CA MET A 370 16.45 1.17 17.76
C MET A 370 15.47 0.08 18.20
N SER A 371 14.80 0.30 19.33
CA SER A 371 13.64 -0.50 19.71
C SER A 371 12.45 -0.22 18.78
N GLN A 372 11.49 -1.14 18.72
CA GLN A 372 10.29 -0.96 17.90
C GLN A 372 9.53 0.33 18.23
N ALA A 373 9.39 0.66 19.50
CA ALA A 373 8.72 1.90 19.94
C ALA A 373 9.46 3.15 19.46
N GLN A 374 10.80 3.12 19.46
CA GLN A 374 11.63 4.22 18.95
C GLN A 374 11.48 4.38 17.43
N VAL A 375 11.44 3.28 16.68
CA VAL A 375 11.21 3.34 15.23
C VAL A 375 9.83 3.89 14.89
N LEU A 376 8.78 3.46 15.62
CA LEU A 376 7.44 3.98 15.44
C LEU A 376 7.36 5.47 15.78
N ALA A 377 7.94 5.90 16.89
CA ALA A 377 7.99 7.31 17.28
C ALA A 377 8.73 8.18 16.25
N LEU A 378 9.87 7.70 15.75
CA LEU A 378 10.65 8.39 14.72
C LEU A 378 9.88 8.46 13.38
N SER A 379 9.23 7.36 12.99
CA SER A 379 8.43 7.31 11.77
C SER A 379 7.22 8.25 11.86
N ALA A 380 6.56 8.30 13.02
CA ALA A 380 5.47 9.25 13.29
C ALA A 380 5.94 10.70 13.19
N LEU A 381 7.15 11.01 13.68
CA LEU A 381 7.72 12.35 13.56
C LEU A 381 8.00 12.74 12.09
N GLY A 382 8.56 11.82 11.29
CA GLY A 382 8.80 12.05 9.86
C GLY A 382 7.52 12.23 9.05
N ALA A 383 6.44 11.55 9.44
CA ALA A 383 5.12 11.65 8.80
C ALA A 383 4.23 12.76 9.39
N ALA A 384 4.59 13.36 10.52
CA ALA A 384 3.76 14.34 11.22
C ALA A 384 3.33 15.55 10.35
N PRO A 385 4.20 16.14 9.50
CA PRO A 385 3.78 17.22 8.61
C PRO A 385 2.70 16.79 7.61
N MET A 386 2.81 15.58 7.06
CA MET A 386 1.79 15.00 6.16
C MET A 386 0.47 14.80 6.92
N GLY A 387 0.51 14.24 8.13
CA GLY A 387 -0.69 14.07 8.96
C GLY A 387 -1.37 15.41 9.31
N LEU A 388 -0.59 16.44 9.63
CA LEU A 388 -1.10 17.77 9.93
C LEU A 388 -1.76 18.43 8.71
N GLU A 389 -1.13 18.35 7.54
CA GLU A 389 -1.68 18.89 6.30
C GLU A 389 -2.99 18.16 5.93
N LEU A 390 -3.00 16.84 6.04
CA LEU A 390 -4.16 16.00 5.75
C LEU A 390 -5.35 16.29 6.69
N LEU A 391 -5.08 16.53 7.98
CA LEU A 391 -6.11 16.83 8.98
C LEU A 391 -6.63 18.28 8.90
N THR A 392 -5.78 19.24 8.54
CA THR A 392 -6.13 20.67 8.59
C THR A 392 -6.51 21.26 7.24
N GLY A 393 -6.18 20.59 6.13
CA GLY A 393 -6.33 21.12 4.77
C GLY A 393 -5.53 22.39 4.51
N ARG A 394 -4.64 22.79 5.44
CA ARG A 394 -3.77 23.96 5.32
C ARG A 394 -2.48 23.55 4.62
N ARG A 395 -2.00 24.41 3.73
CA ARG A 395 -0.71 24.23 3.04
C ARG A 395 0.38 23.93 4.07
N GLY A 396 1.11 22.85 3.83
CA GLY A 396 2.28 22.46 4.59
C GLY A 396 3.40 23.51 4.59
N PRO A 397 4.49 23.26 5.32
CA PRO A 397 5.65 24.15 5.37
C PRO A 397 6.20 24.50 3.98
N GLN A 398 6.91 25.64 3.86
CA GLN A 398 7.52 26.08 2.59
C GLN A 398 8.45 25.03 1.95
N ARG A 399 9.05 24.15 2.78
CA ARG A 399 9.79 22.97 2.32
C ARG A 399 9.09 21.70 2.81
N PRO A 400 8.67 20.79 1.91
CA PRO A 400 8.09 19.52 2.33
C PRO A 400 9.15 18.62 3.00
N PRO A 401 8.74 17.67 3.88
CA PRO A 401 9.68 16.73 4.49
C PRO A 401 10.28 15.75 3.48
N PHE A 402 9.57 15.42 2.41
CA PHE A 402 9.99 14.58 1.29
C PHE A 402 9.15 14.88 0.05
N ASN A 403 9.68 14.56 -1.13
CA ASN A 403 9.04 14.88 -2.41
C ASN A 403 7.97 13.88 -2.82
N LEU A 404 8.21 12.59 -2.54
CA LEU A 404 7.37 11.48 -2.96
C LEU A 404 7.60 10.25 -2.09
N VAL A 405 6.73 9.26 -2.26
CA VAL A 405 6.87 7.94 -1.63
C VAL A 405 7.31 6.92 -2.69
N ILE A 406 8.31 6.13 -2.34
CA ILE A 406 8.74 4.97 -3.14
C ILE A 406 8.67 3.74 -2.24
N SER A 407 7.78 2.81 -2.58
CA SER A 407 7.60 1.55 -1.84
C SER A 407 7.99 0.36 -2.69
N ASN A 408 8.53 -0.67 -2.06
CA ASN A 408 8.85 -1.94 -2.70
C ASN A 408 8.33 -3.09 -1.82
N VAL A 409 7.28 -3.76 -2.29
CA VAL A 409 6.64 -4.88 -1.59
C VAL A 409 7.04 -6.17 -2.27
N ALA A 410 7.66 -7.08 -1.53
CA ALA A 410 7.98 -8.41 -2.05
C ALA A 410 6.69 -9.10 -2.51
N GLY A 411 6.66 -9.51 -3.78
CA GLY A 411 5.56 -10.30 -4.32
C GLY A 411 5.96 -11.78 -4.48
N PRO A 412 5.12 -12.60 -5.13
CA PRO A 412 5.40 -14.01 -5.33
C PRO A 412 6.65 -14.21 -6.18
N SER A 413 7.49 -15.17 -5.77
CA SER A 413 8.75 -15.53 -6.44
C SER A 413 8.63 -16.75 -7.37
N THR A 414 7.43 -17.32 -7.45
CA THR A 414 7.09 -18.48 -8.25
C THR A 414 5.87 -18.13 -9.11
N PRO A 415 5.68 -18.81 -10.25
CA PRO A 415 4.46 -18.67 -11.04
C PRO A 415 3.24 -19.04 -10.18
N LEU A 416 2.21 -18.19 -10.22
CA LEU A 416 0.95 -18.42 -9.54
C LEU A 416 -0.20 -18.54 -10.52
N TYR A 417 -1.15 -19.38 -10.16
CA TYR A 417 -2.34 -19.70 -10.94
C TYR A 417 -3.59 -19.57 -10.08
N TRP A 418 -4.65 -19.04 -10.65
CA TRP A 418 -5.97 -19.06 -10.04
C TRP A 418 -6.91 -19.90 -10.90
N ASN A 419 -7.27 -21.09 -10.41
CA ASN A 419 -8.03 -22.09 -11.17
C ASN A 419 -7.43 -22.39 -12.56
N GLY A 420 -6.11 -22.44 -12.65
CA GLY A 420 -5.35 -22.69 -13.89
C GLY A 420 -5.07 -21.45 -14.74
N ALA A 421 -5.67 -20.29 -14.44
CA ALA A 421 -5.31 -19.06 -15.10
C ALA A 421 -3.99 -18.51 -14.53
N ARG A 422 -2.97 -18.32 -15.37
CA ARG A 422 -1.64 -17.86 -14.94
C ARG A 422 -1.68 -16.37 -14.62
N LEU A 423 -1.14 -15.98 -13.47
CA LEU A 423 -0.86 -14.58 -13.14
C LEU A 423 0.39 -14.11 -13.91
N ASP A 424 0.20 -13.30 -14.94
CA ASP A 424 1.30 -12.78 -15.76
C ASP A 424 1.89 -11.47 -15.22
N ALA A 425 1.04 -10.65 -14.59
CA ALA A 425 1.47 -9.38 -14.04
C ALA A 425 0.60 -8.96 -12.86
N LEU A 426 1.23 -8.29 -11.88
CA LEU A 426 0.56 -7.68 -10.74
C LEU A 426 1.05 -6.24 -10.56
N TYR A 427 0.24 -5.29 -11.01
CA TYR A 427 0.57 -3.87 -10.92
C TYR A 427 0.00 -3.26 -9.63
N PRO A 428 0.85 -2.75 -8.71
CA PRO A 428 0.39 -2.14 -7.48
C PRO A 428 -0.06 -0.69 -7.72
N LEU A 429 -1.18 -0.31 -7.10
CA LEU A 429 -1.70 1.06 -7.07
C LEU A 429 -1.68 1.57 -5.65
N SER A 430 -1.13 2.77 -5.47
CA SER A 430 -0.87 3.37 -4.17
C SER A 430 -1.51 4.74 -4.06
N ILE A 431 -1.31 5.42 -2.93
CA ILE A 431 -2.06 6.62 -2.58
C ILE A 431 -1.19 7.87 -2.83
N PRO A 432 -1.58 8.75 -3.77
CA PRO A 432 -1.13 10.13 -3.79
C PRO A 432 -1.87 10.93 -2.73
N VAL A 433 -1.15 11.81 -2.04
CA VAL A 433 -1.70 12.78 -1.09
C VAL A 433 -1.24 14.19 -1.44
N THR A 434 -1.86 15.23 -0.88
CA THR A 434 -1.37 16.61 -1.10
C THR A 434 0.08 16.73 -0.65
N GLY A 435 0.89 17.40 -1.47
CA GLY A 435 2.33 17.47 -1.24
C GLY A 435 3.10 16.25 -1.75
N GLN A 436 2.43 15.17 -2.17
CA GLN A 436 3.04 14.01 -2.84
C GLN A 436 2.13 13.56 -3.99
N ALA A 437 2.12 14.37 -5.05
CA ALA A 437 1.27 14.18 -6.22
C ALA A 437 1.61 12.94 -7.07
N LEU A 438 2.71 12.27 -6.76
CA LEU A 438 3.15 11.02 -7.36
C LEU A 438 3.55 10.05 -6.25
N ASN A 439 3.12 8.80 -6.39
CA ASN A 439 3.57 7.67 -5.60
C ASN A 439 4.06 6.56 -6.53
N ILE A 440 5.24 6.00 -6.24
CA ILE A 440 5.84 4.92 -7.01
C ILE A 440 5.83 3.67 -6.14
N THR A 441 5.22 2.59 -6.62
CA THR A 441 5.20 1.32 -5.91
C THR A 441 5.72 0.21 -6.80
N CYS A 442 6.62 -0.59 -6.25
CA CYS A 442 7.22 -1.71 -6.92
C CYS A 442 6.80 -3.00 -6.25
N THR A 443 6.67 -4.06 -7.05
CA THR A 443 6.55 -5.42 -6.57
C THR A 443 7.21 -6.38 -7.53
N SER A 444 7.28 -7.66 -7.16
CA SER A 444 7.76 -8.72 -8.05
C SER A 444 6.62 -9.68 -8.35
N THR A 445 6.63 -10.29 -9.52
CA THR A 445 5.70 -11.37 -9.86
C THR A 445 6.46 -12.35 -10.73
N ASP A 446 6.62 -13.58 -10.24
CA ASP A 446 7.42 -14.60 -10.91
C ASP A 446 8.86 -14.09 -11.17
N ASP A 447 9.23 -13.92 -12.44
CA ASP A 447 10.53 -13.45 -12.90
C ASP A 447 10.53 -11.95 -13.29
N GLN A 448 9.46 -11.21 -12.98
CA GLN A 448 9.31 -9.80 -13.34
C GLN A 448 9.38 -8.87 -12.12
N LEU A 449 10.07 -7.74 -12.30
CA LEU A 449 9.94 -6.55 -11.46
C LEU A 449 8.90 -5.62 -12.08
N VAL A 450 7.94 -5.19 -11.28
CA VAL A 450 6.80 -4.40 -11.75
C VAL A 450 6.82 -3.03 -11.07
N PHE A 451 6.69 -1.95 -11.86
CA PHE A 451 6.47 -0.60 -11.35
C PHE A 451 5.03 -0.17 -11.62
N GLY A 452 4.37 0.32 -10.58
CA GLY A 452 3.12 1.07 -10.65
C GLY A 452 3.35 2.53 -10.24
N LEU A 453 3.02 3.45 -11.15
CA LEU A 453 3.11 4.89 -10.95
C LEU A 453 1.70 5.44 -10.79
N THR A 454 1.35 5.90 -9.59
CA THR A 454 0.04 6.52 -9.34
C THR A 454 0.21 8.00 -9.09
N GLY A 455 -0.39 8.83 -9.94
CA GLY A 455 -0.28 10.29 -9.86
C GLY A 455 -1.63 11.00 -9.83
N CYS A 456 -1.64 12.22 -9.32
CA CYS A 456 -2.74 13.15 -9.52
C CYS A 456 -2.78 13.59 -11.00
N ARG A 457 -3.88 13.29 -11.70
CA ARG A 457 -4.01 13.56 -13.14
C ARG A 457 -3.80 15.04 -13.50
N LYS A 458 -4.13 15.96 -12.60
CA LYS A 458 -3.95 17.40 -12.83
C LYS A 458 -2.49 17.84 -12.65
N ALA A 459 -1.80 17.30 -11.64
CA ALA A 459 -0.45 17.71 -11.29
C ALA A 459 0.61 16.98 -12.14
N VAL A 460 0.36 15.72 -12.48
CA VAL A 460 1.25 14.86 -13.29
C VAL A 460 0.41 14.22 -14.41
N PRO A 461 0.12 14.98 -15.50
CA PRO A 461 -0.89 14.59 -16.49
C PRO A 461 -0.51 13.42 -17.39
N ASN A 462 0.79 13.16 -17.57
CA ASN A 462 1.27 12.04 -18.36
C ASN A 462 2.43 11.35 -17.65
N LEU A 463 2.21 10.11 -17.22
CA LEU A 463 3.21 9.29 -16.54
C LEU A 463 3.95 8.34 -17.49
N HIS A 464 3.50 8.17 -18.73
CA HIS A 464 4.15 7.26 -19.69
C HIS A 464 5.64 7.59 -19.93
N PRO A 465 6.05 8.86 -20.10
CA PRO A 465 7.47 9.18 -20.26
C PRO A 465 8.33 8.73 -19.08
N MET A 466 7.78 8.69 -17.85
CA MET A 466 8.52 8.19 -16.70
C MET A 466 8.84 6.70 -16.82
N LEU A 467 7.97 5.89 -17.43
CA LEU A 467 8.24 4.47 -17.68
C LEU A 467 9.40 4.29 -18.67
N ASP A 468 9.48 5.14 -19.69
CA ASP A 468 10.59 5.13 -20.63
C ASP A 468 11.88 5.59 -19.96
N HIS A 469 11.81 6.62 -19.12
CA HIS A 469 12.96 7.04 -18.34
C HIS A 469 13.42 6.00 -17.31
N LEU A 470 12.53 5.17 -16.74
CA LEU A 470 12.94 4.03 -15.91
C LEU A 470 13.77 3.04 -16.73
N HIS A 471 13.35 2.75 -17.97
CA HIS A 471 14.10 1.87 -18.87
C HIS A 471 15.45 2.47 -19.26
N THR A 472 15.49 3.76 -19.61
CA THR A 472 16.74 4.47 -19.90
C THR A 472 17.70 4.45 -18.71
N GLU A 473 17.20 4.53 -17.47
CA GLU A 473 18.09 4.43 -16.29
C GLU A 473 18.65 3.02 -16.13
N LEU A 474 17.85 2.01 -16.45
CA LEU A 474 18.30 0.62 -16.40
C LEU A 474 19.46 0.40 -17.36
N ASP A 475 19.34 0.87 -18.60
CA ASP A 475 20.42 0.80 -19.60
C ASP A 475 21.67 1.59 -19.17
N ALA A 476 21.48 2.77 -18.56
CA ALA A 476 22.58 3.58 -18.06
C ALA A 476 23.32 2.90 -16.90
N LEU A 477 22.58 2.24 -16.00
CA LEU A 477 23.18 1.53 -14.88
C LEU A 477 23.88 0.23 -15.32
N ASP A 478 23.37 -0.46 -16.35
CA ASP A 478 24.10 -1.60 -16.96
C ASP A 478 25.46 -1.16 -17.49
N THR A 479 25.50 0.00 -18.18
CA THR A 479 26.76 0.60 -18.66
C THR A 479 27.72 0.91 -17.50
N VAL A 480 27.22 1.41 -16.37
CA VAL A 480 28.04 1.72 -15.18
C VAL A 480 28.72 0.46 -14.61
N VAL A 481 28.04 -0.68 -14.65
CA VAL A 481 28.56 -1.94 -14.09
C VAL A 481 29.19 -2.87 -15.12
N GLY A 482 29.20 -2.47 -16.40
CA GLY A 482 29.80 -3.23 -17.50
C GLY A 482 28.99 -4.43 -17.97
N LEU A 483 27.66 -4.33 -17.96
CA LEU A 483 26.71 -5.36 -18.44
C LEU A 483 26.20 -5.10 -19.85
#